data_AF-A0A2H0KFC4-F1
#
_entry.id   AF-A0A2H0KFC4-F1
#
_cell.length_a   1.000
_cell.length_b   1.000
_cell.length_c   1.000
_cell.angle_alpha   90.00
_cell.angle_beta   90.00
_cell.angle_gamma   90.00
#
_symmetry.space_group_name_H-M   'P 1'
#
loop_
_entity.id
_entity.type
_entity.pdbx_description
1 polymer ?
#
loop_
_entity_poly.entity_id
_entity_poly.type
_entity_poly.pdbx_seq_one_letter_code
_entity_poly.pdbx_strand_id
1 'polypeptide(L)' 'MAYLWDYDEKVLKRTKKGKIFLLERMINYGPGKGRKIRLSEVKKYWHKLNLFTLQKRLFELLIWGKYKSSPKTKKSFLMR' A
#
# COMPACT_ATOMS: atom_id res chain seq x y z
N MET A 1 0.29 3.15 17.80
CA MET A 1 -0.11 1.86 17.19
C MET A 1 -0.61 2.13 15.79
N ALA A 2 -0.19 1.35 14.79
CA ALA A 2 -0.97 1.28 13.55
C ALA A 2 -2.36 0.75 13.93
N TYR A 3 -3.43 1.23 13.29
CA TYR A 3 -4.83 0.94 13.62
C TYR A 3 -5.20 -0.54 13.41
N LEU A 4 -4.69 -1.41 14.28
CA LEU A 4 -5.16 -2.77 14.52
C LEU A 4 -6.01 -2.71 15.79
N TRP A 5 -7.25 -2.28 15.63
CA TRP A 5 -8.20 -2.21 16.74
C TRP A 5 -8.45 -3.60 17.32
N ASP A 6 -8.65 -4.61 16.46
CA ASP A 6 -9.14 -5.94 16.87
C ASP A 6 -8.12 -7.08 16.74
N TYR A 7 -6.84 -6.77 16.45
CA TYR A 7 -5.85 -7.79 16.08
C TYR A 7 -4.55 -7.64 16.87
N ASP A 8 -4.02 -8.76 17.37
CA ASP A 8 -2.69 -8.81 17.97
C ASP A 8 -1.59 -8.77 16.90
N GLU A 9 -0.86 -7.66 16.84
CA GLU A 9 0.28 -7.44 15.95
C GLU A 9 1.35 -8.55 16.10
N LYS A 10 1.59 -9.08 17.31
CA LYS A 10 2.58 -10.13 17.57
C LYS A 10 2.19 -11.44 16.93
N VAL A 11 0.90 -11.80 16.96
CA VAL A 11 0.38 -13.02 16.32
C VAL A 11 0.50 -12.92 14.80
N LEU A 12 0.09 -11.78 14.23
CA LEU A 12 0.14 -11.56 12.78
C LEU A 12 1.58 -11.60 12.24
N LYS A 13 2.56 -11.11 13.00
CA LYS A 13 3.97 -11.14 12.60
C LYS A 13 4.56 -12.55 12.48
N ARG A 14 3.93 -13.58 13.05
CA ARG A 14 4.45 -14.96 12.98
C ARG A 14 4.29 -15.57 11.60
N THR A 15 3.27 -15.16 10.84
CA THR A 15 2.95 -15.76 9.54
C THR A 15 3.26 -14.81 8.39
N LYS A 16 3.57 -15.37 7.22
CA LYS A 16 3.78 -14.57 5.99
C LYS A 16 2.52 -13.80 5.60
N LYS A 17 1.34 -14.42 5.73
CA LYS A 17 0.05 -13.78 5.45
C LYS A 17 -0.21 -12.60 6.40
N GLY A 18 0.04 -12.77 7.69
CA GLY A 18 -0.14 -11.68 8.66
C GLY A 18 0.85 -10.52 8.46
N LYS A 19 2.10 -10.78 8.04
CA LYS A 19 3.04 -9.72 7.63
C LYS A 19 2.54 -8.92 6.42
N ILE A 20 1.98 -9.59 5.41
CA ILE A 20 1.39 -8.93 4.24
C ILE A 20 0.18 -8.08 4.67
N PHE A 21 -0.69 -8.63 5.52
CA PHE A 21 -1.85 -7.91 6.06
C PHE A 21 -1.44 -6.66 6.84
N LEU A 22 -0.43 -6.76 7.71
CA LEU A 22 0.11 -5.61 8.43
C LEU A 22 0.63 -4.52 7.47
N LEU A 23 1.36 -4.92 6.44
CA LEU A 23 1.89 -4.01 5.43
C LEU A 23 0.78 -3.28 4.67
N GLU A 24 -0.28 -4.00 4.30
CA GLU A 24 -1.48 -3.43 3.68
C GLU A 24 -2.14 -2.38 4.58
N ARG A 25 -2.35 -2.70 5.86
CA ARG A 25 -2.94 -1.77 6.84
C ARG A 25 -2.08 -0.52 7.02
N MET A 26 -0.76 -0.67 7.09
CA MET A 26 0.17 0.47 7.23
C MET A 26 0.10 1.42 6.02
N ILE A 27 -0.13 0.90 4.81
CA ILE A 27 -0.25 1.74 3.61
C ILE A 27 -1.63 2.39 3.54
N ASN A 28 -2.70 1.64 3.83
CA ASN A 28 -4.07 2.14 3.73
C ASN A 28 -4.42 3.19 4.81
N TYR A 29 -3.94 2.99 6.04
CA TYR A 29 -4.33 3.80 7.21
C TYR A 29 -3.15 4.55 7.85
N GLY A 30 -1.94 4.33 7.37
CA GLY A 30 -0.72 4.90 7.94
C GLY A 30 -0.01 3.95 8.92
N PRO A 31 1.33 4.07 9.04
CA PRO A 31 2.14 3.19 9.88
C PRO A 31 2.06 3.52 11.38
N GLY A 32 1.35 4.59 11.76
CA GLY A 32 1.37 5.16 13.10
C GLY A 32 2.59 6.05 13.35
N LYS A 33 2.56 6.82 14.45
CA LYS A 33 3.58 7.83 14.79
C LYS A 33 4.99 7.21 14.87
N GLY A 34 5.95 7.82 14.18
CA GLY A 34 7.38 7.46 14.22
C GLY A 34 7.77 6.19 13.46
N ARG A 35 6.82 5.46 12.84
CA ARG A 35 7.11 4.22 12.11
C ARG A 35 7.30 4.50 10.62
N LYS A 36 8.31 3.87 10.02
CA LYS A 36 8.57 3.90 8.56
C LYS A 36 8.25 2.55 7.93
N ILE A 37 7.78 2.57 6.69
CA ILE A 37 7.52 1.37 5.89
C ILE A 37 8.79 1.05 5.09
N ARG A 38 9.25 -0.21 5.13
CA ARG A 38 10.42 -0.64 4.34
C ARG A 38 10.04 -0.78 2.86
N LEU A 39 10.67 -0.01 1.99
CA LEU A 39 10.39 -0.02 0.54
C LEU A 39 10.57 -1.40 -0.10
N SER A 40 11.58 -2.16 0.31
CA SER A 40 11.85 -3.51 -0.22
C SER A 40 10.69 -4.48 0.04
N GLU A 41 10.08 -4.43 1.22
CA GLU A 41 8.92 -5.26 1.57
C GLU A 41 7.68 -4.85 0.75
N VAL A 42 7.47 -3.54 0.55
CA VAL A 42 6.40 -3.01 -0.31
C VAL A 42 6.54 -3.54 -1.74
N LYS A 43 7.74 -3.43 -2.33
CA LYS A 43 8.01 -3.94 -3.69
C LYS A 43 7.82 -5.46 -3.77
N LYS A 44 8.32 -6.21 -2.79
CA LYS A 44 8.25 -7.68 -2.73
C LYS A 44 6.80 -8.20 -2.70
N TYR A 45 5.92 -7.51 -1.97
CA TYR A 45 4.54 -7.96 -1.78
C TYR A 45 3.51 -7.16 -2.58
N TRP A 46 3.92 -6.21 -3.42
CA TRP A 46 3.03 -5.29 -4.13
C TRP A 46 1.81 -5.96 -4.78
N HIS A 47 2.03 -7.09 -5.47
CA HIS A 47 0.98 -7.84 -6.17
C HIS A 47 -0.02 -8.55 -5.24
N LYS A 48 0.25 -8.60 -3.94
CA LYS A 48 -0.58 -9.26 -2.92
C LYS A 48 -1.31 -8.26 -2.01
N LEU A 49 -1.03 -6.96 -2.15
CA LEU A 49 -1.62 -5.93 -1.31
C LEU A 49 -2.96 -5.48 -1.90
N ASN A 50 -4.02 -5.52 -1.09
CA ASN A 50 -5.31 -4.92 -1.41
C ASN A 50 -5.32 -3.46 -0.95
N LEU A 51 -4.75 -2.58 -1.78
CA LEU A 51 -4.61 -1.16 -1.47
C LEU A 51 -5.81 -0.36 -1.98
N PHE A 52 -6.24 0.62 -1.19
CA PHE A 52 -7.19 1.64 -1.62
C PHE A 52 -6.66 2.39 -2.85
N THR A 53 -7.56 2.75 -3.77
CA THR A 53 -7.18 3.25 -5.10
C THR A 53 -6.26 4.47 -5.05
N LEU A 54 -6.51 5.43 -4.15
CA LEU A 54 -5.69 6.63 -4.03
C LEU A 54 -4.31 6.33 -3.46
N GLN A 55 -4.24 5.53 -2.39
CA GLN A 55 -3.01 5.09 -1.75
C GLN A 55 -2.16 4.28 -2.74
N LYS A 56 -2.78 3.37 -3.49
CA LYS A 56 -2.12 2.60 -4.54
C LYS A 56 -1.48 3.50 -5.58
N ARG A 57 -2.22 4.47 -6.11
CA ARG A 57 -1.73 5.42 -7.12
C ARG A 57 -0.63 6.32 -6.59
N LEU A 58 -0.77 6.86 -5.38
CA LEU A 58 0.25 7.68 -4.73
C LEU A 58 1.55 6.88 -4.58
N PHE A 59 1.48 5.67 -4.02
CA PHE A 59 2.66 4.83 -3.85
C PHE A 59 3.22 4.38 -5.21
N GLU A 60 2.40 4.21 -6.24
CA GLU A 60 2.91 3.91 -7.59
C GLU A 60 3.79 5.04 -8.14
N LEU A 61 3.36 6.29 -7.98
CA LEU A 61 4.18 7.45 -8.32
C LEU A 61 5.46 7.52 -7.51
N LEU A 62 5.39 7.34 -6.19
CA LEU A 62 6.56 7.43 -5.32
C LEU A 62 7.59 6.33 -5.59
N ILE A 63 7.14 5.14 -5.97
CA ILE A 63 8.02 3.97 -6.16
C ILE A 63 8.54 3.85 -7.59
N TRP A 64 7.71 4.17 -8.59
CA TRP A 64 8.02 3.93 -10.01
C TRP A 64 7.92 5.18 -10.90
N GLY A 65 7.57 6.34 -10.35
CA GLY A 65 7.41 7.59 -11.11
C GLY A 65 6.22 7.61 -12.06
N LYS A 66 5.35 6.59 -12.02
CA LYS A 66 4.17 6.48 -12.89
C LYS A 66 3.08 5.61 -12.28
N TYR A 67 1.83 5.89 -12.63
CA TYR A 67 0.72 5.01 -12.29
C TYR A 67 0.80 3.70 -13.09
N LYS A 68 0.72 2.56 -12.39
CA LYS A 68 0.59 1.23 -13.01
C LYS A 68 -0.86 0.77 -13.04
N SER A 69 -1.66 1.25 -12.09
CA SER A 69 -3.09 0.94 -11.92
C SER A 69 -4.03 1.98 -12.53
N SER A 70 -3.50 3.01 -13.19
CA SER A 70 -4.36 4.01 -13.84
C SER A 70 -5.24 3.34 -14.91
N PRO A 71 -6.53 3.68 -14.99
CA PRO A 71 -7.34 3.34 -16.15
C PRO A 71 -6.63 3.87 -17.39
N LYS A 72 -6.59 3.07 -18.47
CA LYS A 72 -6.19 3.58 -19.78
C LYS A 72 -7.26 4.59 -20.20
N THR A 73 -6.95 5.87 -20.12
CA THR A 73 -7.85 6.93 -20.61
C THR A 73 -8.10 6.68 -22.10
N LYS A 74 -9.33 6.31 -22.45
CA LYS A 74 -9.81 6.44 -23.84
C LYS A 74 -10.16 7.92 -24.02
N LYS A 75 -9.44 8.58 -24.91
CA LYS A 75 -9.46 10.02 -25.22
C LYS A 75 -8.54 10.85 -24.31
N SER A 76 -7.45 11.33 -24.91
CA SER A 76 -6.80 12.56 -24.46
C SER A 76 -7.89 13.60 -24.30
N PHE A 77 -8.00 14.18 -23.11
CA PHE A 77 -8.88 15.32 -22.92
C PHE A 77 -8.33 16.41 -23.84
N LEU A 78 -9.03 16.65 -24.94
CA LEU A 78 -8.69 17.66 -25.93
C LEU A 78 -8.83 18.99 -25.20
N MET A 79 -7.73 19.52 -24.68
CA MET A 79 -7.67 20.92 -24.25
C MET A 79 -7.75 21.72 -25.55
N ARG A 80 -8.97 22.14 -25.88
CA ARG A 80 -9.24 23.20 -26.86
C ARG A 80 -8.69 24.51 -26.34
#